data_AF-A0A0K1SBT9-F1
#
_entry.id   AF-A0A0K1SBT9-F1
#
_cell.length_a   1.000
_cell.length_b   1.000
_cell.length_c   1.000
_cell.angle_alpha   90.00
_cell.angle_beta   90.00
_cell.angle_gamma   90.00
#
_symmetry.space_group_name_H-M   'P 1'
#
loop_
_entity.id
_entity.type
_entity.pdbx_description
1 polymer ?
#
loop_
_entity_poly.entity_id
_entity_poly.type
_entity_poly.pdbx_seq_one_letter_code
_entity_poly.pdbx_strand_id
1 'polypeptide(L)'
;AVMASTKQGSIYVLDRATGQPVVPIHEVAVPQGAVAGDHTAPTQPKSDLNFMPPPLKERDMWGVTPFDQMLCRIDFKSMRYDGAFTPPSLQGSIVYPGNFGVFDWGGISVDPVRQIAFVNPSYMAFKSKLIPAADIAKQGPRISETQGVQPNKGAPYGVILEAMLSPMGLPCQAPAWGYVAAVDLTTHKTIWMHKNGTVRDSSPVPVPLTMGVPSLGGTFTTAGGVSFLSGTLDQYLRAYDVK
;
A
#
# COMPACT_ATOMS: atom_id res chain seq x y z
N ALA A 1 24.13 3.94 8.15
CA ALA A 1 23.16 2.95 7.65
C ALA A 1 22.56 3.43 6.33
N VAL A 2 22.04 2.50 5.52
CA VAL A 2 21.07 2.75 4.44
C VAL A 2 19.69 2.36 4.98
N MET A 3 18.68 3.17 4.72
CA MET A 3 17.28 2.86 5.01
C MET A 3 16.51 2.74 3.71
N ALA A 4 15.87 1.59 3.47
CA ALA A 4 15.10 1.32 2.27
C ALA A 4 13.65 0.97 2.65
N SER A 5 12.76 1.94 2.53
CA SER A 5 11.31 1.72 2.60
C SER A 5 10.83 1.01 1.35
N THR A 6 9.94 0.03 1.49
CA THR A 6 9.44 -0.78 0.37
C THR A 6 7.93 -0.66 0.20
N LYS A 7 7.44 -0.91 -1.03
CA LYS A 7 6.00 -1.04 -1.32
C LYS A 7 5.31 -2.10 -0.45
N GLN A 8 6.06 -3.08 0.07
CA GLN A 8 5.52 -4.11 0.98
C GLN A 8 5.22 -3.56 2.38
N GLY A 9 5.91 -2.51 2.82
CA GLY A 9 5.76 -1.89 4.14
C GLY A 9 6.91 -2.15 5.11
N SER A 10 7.81 -3.09 4.82
CA SER A 10 9.07 -3.20 5.56
C SER A 10 10.00 -2.03 5.23
N ILE A 11 10.69 -1.51 6.25
CA ILE A 11 11.80 -0.57 6.09
C ILE A 11 13.08 -1.32 6.48
N TYR A 12 13.88 -1.65 5.48
CA TYR A 12 15.14 -2.35 5.71
C TYR A 12 16.22 -1.37 6.11
N VAL A 13 16.86 -1.61 7.26
CA VAL A 13 17.97 -0.79 7.75
C VAL A 13 19.23 -1.63 7.71
N LEU A 14 20.16 -1.25 6.83
CA LEU A 14 21.38 -1.99 6.55
C LEU A 14 22.62 -1.16 6.89
N ASP A 15 23.68 -1.82 7.33
CA ASP A 15 25.00 -1.22 7.34
C ASP A 15 25.42 -0.94 5.89
N ARG A 16 25.81 0.31 5.62
CA ARG A 16 26.08 0.74 4.24
C ARG A 16 27.39 0.19 3.67
N ALA A 17 28.32 -0.22 4.53
CA ALA A 17 29.63 -0.73 4.15
C ALA A 17 29.59 -2.26 3.99
N THR A 18 28.83 -2.96 4.83
CA THR A 18 28.80 -4.43 4.84
C THR A 18 27.52 -5.04 4.27
N GLY A 19 26.44 -4.27 4.17
CA GLY A 19 25.11 -4.77 3.79
C GLY A 19 24.42 -5.58 4.90
N GLN A 20 25.02 -5.73 6.08
CA GLN A 20 24.42 -6.50 7.18
C GLN A 20 23.21 -5.76 7.78
N PRO A 21 22.17 -6.47 8.22
CA PRO A 21 21.00 -5.85 8.84
C PRO A 21 21.35 -5.19 10.18
N VAL A 22 21.00 -3.92 10.33
CA VAL A 22 21.01 -3.19 11.61
C VAL A 22 19.71 -3.47 12.38
N VAL A 23 18.59 -3.48 11.67
CA VAL A 23 17.30 -3.96 12.18
C VAL A 23 17.13 -5.41 11.75
N PRO A 24 16.77 -6.35 12.66
CA PRO A 24 16.60 -7.75 12.32
C PRO A 24 15.63 -7.96 11.14
N ILE A 25 15.96 -8.96 10.32
CA ILE A 25 15.17 -9.40 9.17
C ILE A 25 14.87 -10.89 9.35
N HIS A 26 13.59 -11.25 9.25
CA HIS A 26 13.11 -12.61 9.42
C HIS A 26 12.45 -13.10 8.14
N GLU A 27 12.73 -14.35 7.76
CA GLU A 27 11.97 -15.04 6.71
C GLU A 27 10.61 -15.46 7.28
N VAL A 28 9.54 -14.96 6.69
CA VAL A 28 8.16 -15.29 7.07
C VAL A 28 7.49 -16.12 5.98
N ALA A 29 6.75 -17.15 6.37
CA ALA A 29 5.97 -17.95 5.42
C ALA A 29 4.87 -17.09 4.78
N VAL A 30 4.67 -17.27 3.47
CA VAL A 30 3.69 -16.49 2.70
C VAL A 30 2.77 -17.42 1.88
N PRO A 31 1.58 -16.95 1.45
CA PRO A 31 0.68 -17.75 0.62
C PRO A 31 1.35 -18.28 -0.65
N GLN A 32 0.99 -19.52 -1.02
CA GLN A 32 1.56 -20.26 -2.16
C GLN A 32 0.47 -20.54 -3.21
N GLY A 33 0.83 -21.23 -4.30
CA GLY A 33 -0.14 -21.69 -5.30
C GLY A 33 -0.36 -20.65 -6.40
N ALA A 34 0.73 -20.31 -7.10
CA ALA A 34 0.67 -19.54 -8.33
C ALA A 34 -0.04 -20.32 -9.44
N VAL A 35 -0.37 -19.63 -10.53
CA VAL A 35 -0.93 -20.26 -11.73
C VAL A 35 0.08 -21.19 -12.41
N ALA A 36 -0.41 -22.10 -13.25
CA ALA A 36 0.44 -23.02 -13.99
C ALA A 36 1.49 -22.27 -14.83
N GLY A 37 2.76 -22.64 -14.67
CA GLY A 37 3.91 -22.00 -15.33
C GLY A 37 4.56 -20.88 -14.52
N ASP A 38 4.00 -20.52 -13.36
CA ASP A 38 4.58 -19.56 -12.42
C ASP A 38 5.03 -20.27 -11.13
N HIS A 39 5.90 -19.63 -10.35
CA HIS A 39 6.47 -20.18 -9.11
C HIS A 39 6.53 -19.13 -8.00
N THR A 40 6.21 -19.53 -6.78
CA THR A 40 6.28 -18.69 -5.58
C THR A 40 7.42 -19.13 -4.67
N ALA A 41 8.07 -18.16 -4.01
CA ALA A 41 8.97 -18.46 -2.91
C ALA A 41 8.16 -18.85 -1.66
N PRO A 42 8.61 -19.84 -0.87
CA PRO A 42 7.89 -20.28 0.33
C PRO A 42 7.86 -19.23 1.44
N THR A 43 8.87 -18.34 1.45
CA THR A 43 9.04 -17.29 2.45
C THR A 43 9.36 -15.95 1.79
N GLN A 44 9.19 -14.87 2.54
CA GLN A 44 9.65 -13.53 2.20
C GLN A 44 10.39 -12.90 3.38
N PRO A 45 11.40 -12.06 3.12
CA PRO A 45 12.04 -11.30 4.18
C PRO A 45 11.08 -10.26 4.75
N LYS A 46 11.12 -10.08 6.06
CA LYS A 46 10.36 -9.06 6.79
C LYS A 46 11.25 -8.42 7.84
N SER A 47 11.40 -7.10 7.79
CA SER A 47 12.13 -6.36 8.82
C SER A 47 11.26 -6.16 10.06
N ASP A 48 11.87 -6.13 11.25
CA ASP A 48 11.17 -5.77 12.48
C ASP A 48 10.60 -4.35 12.41
N LEU A 49 11.29 -3.42 11.72
CA LEU A 49 10.75 -2.12 11.39
C LEU A 49 9.84 -2.25 10.16
N ASN A 50 8.54 -2.44 10.39
CA ASN A 50 7.57 -2.62 9.31
C ASN A 50 6.21 -1.98 9.61
N PHE A 51 5.56 -1.58 8.53
CA PHE A 51 4.22 -1.00 8.49
C PHE A 51 3.25 -1.88 7.72
N MET A 52 3.53 -3.18 7.60
CA MET A 52 2.62 -4.13 6.95
C MET A 52 1.29 -4.17 7.70
N PRO A 53 0.15 -3.98 7.02
CA PRO A 53 -1.14 -4.03 7.67
C PRO A 53 -1.55 -5.48 7.98
N PRO A 54 -2.47 -5.70 8.94
CA PRO A 54 -3.08 -7.01 9.13
C PRO A 54 -3.88 -7.42 7.87
N PRO A 55 -4.07 -8.74 7.63
CA PRO A 55 -4.89 -9.20 6.51
C PRO A 55 -6.33 -8.66 6.60
N LEU A 56 -6.87 -8.28 5.44
CA LEU A 56 -8.28 -7.89 5.31
C LEU A 56 -9.22 -9.04 5.65
N LYS A 57 -10.36 -8.68 6.21
CA LYS A 57 -11.49 -9.54 6.48
C LYS A 57 -12.72 -8.96 5.81
N GLU A 58 -13.74 -9.79 5.60
CA GLU A 58 -15.01 -9.32 5.04
C GLU A 58 -15.61 -8.14 5.83
N ARG A 59 -15.43 -8.12 7.16
CA ARG A 59 -15.90 -7.03 8.03
C ARG A 59 -15.20 -5.70 7.79
N ASP A 60 -14.03 -5.72 7.14
CA ASP A 60 -13.26 -4.52 6.81
C ASP A 60 -13.75 -3.91 5.49
N MET A 61 -14.75 -4.52 4.84
CA MET A 61 -15.42 -3.94 3.68
C MET A 61 -16.39 -2.84 4.11
N TRP A 62 -16.37 -1.76 3.33
CA TRP A 62 -17.05 -0.51 3.58
C TRP A 62 -17.79 -0.05 2.33
N GLY A 63 -18.75 0.85 2.52
CA GLY A 63 -19.47 1.51 1.45
C GLY A 63 -20.32 2.64 2.03
N VAL A 64 -20.68 3.61 1.19
CA VAL A 64 -21.47 4.78 1.61
C VAL A 64 -22.93 4.42 1.94
N THR A 65 -23.42 3.30 1.40
CA THR A 65 -24.73 2.72 1.72
C THR A 65 -24.61 1.23 2.07
N PRO A 66 -25.61 0.61 2.73
CA PRO A 66 -25.63 -0.83 2.95
C PRO A 66 -25.51 -1.66 1.66
N PHE A 67 -26.09 -1.19 0.55
CA PHE A 67 -25.99 -1.86 -0.76
C PHE A 67 -24.57 -1.77 -1.34
N ASP A 68 -23.94 -0.59 -1.22
CA ASP A 68 -22.56 -0.35 -1.64
C ASP A 68 -21.59 -1.26 -0.86
N GLN A 69 -21.75 -1.31 0.46
CA GLN A 69 -20.98 -2.21 1.32
C GLN A 69 -21.23 -3.69 0.97
N MET A 70 -22.47 -4.09 0.71
CA MET A 70 -22.82 -5.46 0.32
C MET A 70 -22.11 -5.85 -0.97
N LEU A 71 -22.07 -4.98 -1.98
CA LEU A 71 -21.39 -5.24 -3.25
C LEU A 71 -19.88 -5.38 -3.06
N CYS A 72 -19.26 -4.56 -2.21
CA CYS A 72 -17.85 -4.72 -1.83
C CYS A 72 -17.58 -6.05 -1.11
N ARG A 73 -18.50 -6.52 -0.25
CA ARG A 73 -18.39 -7.84 0.40
C ARG A 73 -18.54 -9.00 -0.58
N ILE A 74 -19.41 -8.86 -1.58
CA ILE A 74 -19.56 -9.84 -2.66
C ILE A 74 -18.27 -9.89 -3.49
N ASP A 75 -17.73 -8.74 -3.88
CA ASP A 75 -16.47 -8.64 -4.61
C ASP A 75 -15.32 -9.29 -3.83
N PHE A 76 -15.18 -8.95 -2.53
CA PHE A 76 -14.22 -9.56 -1.61
C PHE A 76 -14.31 -11.09 -1.59
N LYS A 77 -15.53 -11.64 -1.50
CA LYS A 77 -15.77 -13.09 -1.48
C LYS A 77 -15.60 -13.78 -2.82
N SER A 78 -15.69 -13.05 -3.92
CA SER A 78 -15.56 -13.59 -5.27
C SER A 78 -14.12 -13.85 -5.69
N MET A 79 -13.16 -13.22 -5.01
CA MET A 79 -11.74 -13.28 -5.31
C MET A 79 -10.95 -14.07 -4.27
N ARG A 80 -9.77 -14.52 -4.66
CA ARG A 80 -8.82 -15.15 -3.76
C ARG A 80 -8.14 -14.11 -2.87
N TYR A 81 -8.12 -14.35 -1.56
CA TYR A 81 -7.34 -13.55 -0.63
C TYR A 81 -6.90 -14.36 0.58
N ASP A 82 -5.60 -14.67 0.62
CA ASP A 82 -4.94 -15.45 1.68
C ASP A 82 -4.03 -14.55 2.54
N GLY A 83 -4.13 -13.22 2.39
CA GLY A 83 -3.28 -12.23 3.06
C GLY A 83 -2.27 -11.55 2.13
N ALA A 84 -1.30 -10.85 2.72
CA ALA A 84 -0.19 -10.27 1.96
C ALA A 84 0.53 -11.36 1.15
N PHE A 85 0.99 -11.00 -0.05
CA PHE A 85 1.59 -11.94 -1.02
C PHE A 85 0.66 -13.02 -1.59
N THR A 86 -0.67 -12.86 -1.50
CA THR A 86 -1.60 -13.72 -2.26
C THR A 86 -1.23 -13.67 -3.75
N PRO A 87 -0.90 -14.81 -4.39
CA PRO A 87 -0.54 -14.81 -5.80
C PRO A 87 -1.72 -14.37 -6.69
N PRO A 88 -1.47 -13.61 -7.77
CA PRO A 88 -2.48 -13.36 -8.79
C PRO A 88 -3.04 -14.66 -9.38
N SER A 89 -4.32 -14.66 -9.73
CA SER A 89 -5.02 -15.85 -10.23
C SER A 89 -5.96 -15.52 -11.39
N LEU A 90 -6.41 -16.56 -12.12
CA LEU A 90 -7.42 -16.43 -13.17
C LEU A 90 -8.82 -16.07 -12.62
N GLN A 91 -9.12 -16.48 -11.39
CA GLN A 91 -10.34 -16.07 -10.68
C GLN A 91 -10.31 -14.57 -10.33
N GLY A 92 -9.12 -14.03 -10.09
CA GLY A 92 -8.91 -12.71 -9.51
C GLY A 92 -8.45 -12.85 -8.07
N SER A 93 -7.49 -12.03 -7.68
CA SER A 93 -6.91 -12.01 -6.34
C SER A 93 -6.96 -10.59 -5.78
N ILE A 94 -7.18 -10.49 -4.47
CA ILE A 94 -7.03 -9.22 -3.74
C ILE A 94 -5.56 -9.06 -3.39
N VAL A 95 -5.01 -7.89 -3.69
CA VAL A 95 -3.64 -7.50 -3.34
C VAL A 95 -3.73 -6.45 -2.24
N TYR A 96 -3.24 -6.80 -1.04
CA TYR A 96 -3.21 -5.91 0.11
C TYR A 96 -2.00 -6.22 1.01
N PRO A 97 -1.08 -5.26 1.26
CA PRO A 97 -1.07 -3.89 0.73
C PRO A 97 -1.00 -3.89 -0.81
N GLY A 98 -1.78 -3.02 -1.44
CA GLY A 98 -2.02 -3.08 -2.88
C GLY A 98 -0.89 -2.50 -3.73
N ASN A 99 -1.15 -2.32 -5.02
CA ASN A 99 -0.12 -2.00 -6.02
C ASN A 99 0.53 -0.61 -5.85
N PHE A 100 -0.12 0.33 -5.15
CA PHE A 100 0.55 1.56 -4.69
C PHE A 100 1.63 1.27 -3.64
N GLY A 101 1.45 0.21 -2.86
CA GLY A 101 2.32 -0.14 -1.76
C GLY A 101 2.08 0.70 -0.51
N VAL A 102 2.71 0.28 0.58
CA VAL A 102 2.73 1.00 1.84
C VAL A 102 3.58 2.26 1.72
N PHE A 103 4.81 2.12 1.21
CA PHE A 103 5.67 3.24 0.85
C PHE A 103 5.86 3.25 -0.66
N ASP A 104 5.33 4.27 -1.30
CA ASP A 104 5.47 4.47 -2.74
C ASP A 104 6.69 5.38 -3.05
N TRP A 105 6.74 5.94 -4.26
CA TRP A 105 7.82 6.79 -4.77
C TRP A 105 8.28 7.94 -3.87
N GLY A 106 7.41 8.46 -2.99
CA GLY A 106 7.72 9.58 -2.09
C GLY A 106 8.74 9.25 -0.99
N GLY A 107 8.97 7.97 -0.70
CA GLY A 107 9.95 7.53 0.29
C GLY A 107 9.72 8.07 1.70
N ILE A 108 10.80 8.22 2.47
CA ILE A 108 10.80 8.69 3.86
C ILE A 108 11.79 9.82 4.04
N SER A 109 11.67 10.58 5.13
CA SER A 109 12.69 11.57 5.52
C SER A 109 13.20 11.28 6.92
N VAL A 110 14.43 11.69 7.19
CA VAL A 110 15.13 11.37 8.43
C VAL A 110 15.69 12.65 9.03
N ASP A 111 15.44 12.85 10.32
CA ASP A 111 16.18 13.78 11.17
C ASP A 111 17.37 13.02 11.80
N PRO A 112 18.61 13.23 11.33
CA PRO A 112 19.77 12.54 11.85
C PRO A 112 20.23 13.06 13.22
N VAL A 113 19.78 14.25 13.65
CA VAL A 113 20.16 14.79 14.97
C VAL A 113 19.25 14.19 16.04
N ARG A 114 17.93 14.17 15.79
CA ARG A 114 16.95 13.60 16.72
C ARG A 114 16.80 12.08 16.59
N GLN A 115 17.41 11.48 15.57
CA GLN A 115 17.26 10.06 15.24
C GLN A 115 15.79 9.68 15.03
N ILE A 116 15.06 10.46 14.22
CA ILE A 116 13.65 10.22 13.91
C ILE A 116 13.49 10.05 12.40
N ALA A 117 12.77 9.01 11.97
CA ALA A 117 12.25 8.91 10.62
C ALA A 117 10.79 9.35 10.57
N PHE A 118 10.46 10.20 9.61
CA PHE A 118 9.09 10.57 9.28
C PHE A 118 8.64 9.80 8.04
N VAL A 119 7.52 9.10 8.16
CA VAL A 119 7.03 8.14 7.17
C VAL A 119 5.55 8.35 6.87
N ASN A 120 5.10 7.97 5.67
CA ASN A 120 3.73 8.21 5.18
C ASN A 120 3.05 6.94 4.61
N PRO A 121 2.80 5.91 5.45
CA PRO A 121 2.29 4.63 4.97
C PRO A 121 0.87 4.75 4.40
N SER A 122 0.64 4.16 3.23
CA SER A 122 -0.65 4.11 2.53
C SER A 122 -1.20 2.69 2.47
N TYR A 123 -2.52 2.54 2.58
CA TYR A 123 -3.20 1.25 2.65
C TYR A 123 -4.39 1.25 1.70
N MET A 124 -4.15 0.77 0.48
CA MET A 124 -5.16 0.65 -0.56
C MET A 124 -5.20 -0.79 -1.08
N ALA A 125 -6.37 -1.40 -1.08
CA ALA A 125 -6.59 -2.72 -1.68
C ALA A 125 -6.75 -2.62 -3.20
N PHE A 126 -6.16 -3.57 -3.92
CA PHE A 126 -6.25 -3.69 -5.37
C PHE A 126 -6.76 -5.08 -5.76
N LYS A 127 -7.29 -5.17 -6.98
CA LYS A 127 -7.69 -6.40 -7.65
C LYS A 127 -6.65 -6.69 -8.72
N SER A 128 -6.21 -7.94 -8.76
CA SER A 128 -5.28 -8.46 -9.75
C SER A 128 -5.85 -9.72 -10.36
N LYS A 129 -6.23 -9.67 -11.63
CA LYS A 129 -6.78 -10.81 -12.36
C LYS A 129 -5.88 -11.18 -13.52
N LEU A 130 -5.40 -12.42 -13.51
CA LEU A 130 -4.64 -12.94 -14.64
C LEU A 130 -5.59 -13.28 -15.79
N ILE A 131 -5.09 -13.05 -17.00
CA ILE A 131 -5.79 -13.36 -18.25
C ILE A 131 -4.83 -14.11 -19.18
N PRO A 132 -5.25 -15.18 -19.87
CA PRO A 132 -4.40 -15.85 -20.85
C PRO A 132 -3.89 -14.87 -21.91
N ALA A 133 -2.65 -15.04 -22.37
CA ALA A 133 -2.03 -14.15 -23.35
C ALA A 133 -2.87 -13.99 -24.64
N ALA A 134 -3.55 -15.06 -25.06
CA ALA A 134 -4.43 -15.07 -26.23
C ALA A 134 -5.68 -14.16 -26.08
N ASP A 135 -6.08 -13.86 -24.85
CA ASP A 135 -7.27 -13.04 -24.57
C ASP A 135 -6.93 -11.57 -24.31
N ILE A 136 -5.65 -11.21 -24.16
CA ILE A 136 -5.20 -9.83 -23.90
C ILE A 136 -5.75 -8.86 -24.95
N ALA A 137 -5.70 -9.23 -26.24
CA ALA A 137 -6.17 -8.37 -27.33
C ALA A 137 -7.69 -8.14 -27.32
N LYS A 138 -8.45 -8.97 -26.59
CA LYS A 138 -9.90 -8.83 -26.41
C LYS A 138 -10.24 -7.92 -25.22
N GLN A 139 -9.25 -7.59 -24.40
CA GLN A 139 -9.43 -6.75 -23.22
C GLN A 139 -9.22 -5.26 -23.56
N GLY A 140 -9.58 -4.39 -22.62
CA GLY A 140 -9.41 -2.95 -22.75
C GLY A 140 -7.94 -2.50 -22.82
N PRO A 141 -7.70 -1.19 -23.02
CA PRO A 141 -6.35 -0.67 -23.08
C PRO A 141 -5.64 -0.71 -21.72
N ARG A 142 -4.31 -0.57 -21.76
CA ARG A 142 -3.53 -0.16 -20.59
C ARG A 142 -3.90 1.29 -20.23
N ILE A 143 -4.22 1.55 -18.96
CA ILE A 143 -4.60 2.89 -18.50
C ILE A 143 -3.46 3.54 -17.72
N SER A 144 -2.90 2.87 -16.72
CA SER A 144 -1.80 3.38 -15.88
C SER A 144 -0.89 2.24 -15.38
N GLU A 145 0.05 2.53 -14.47
CA GLU A 145 0.83 1.50 -13.74
C GLU A 145 -0.08 0.57 -12.93
N THR A 146 -1.18 1.10 -12.38
CA THR A 146 -2.03 0.42 -11.40
C THR A 146 -3.45 0.17 -11.91
N GLN A 147 -3.75 0.51 -13.17
CA GLN A 147 -5.07 0.37 -13.77
C GLN A 147 -5.02 -0.16 -15.21
N GLY A 148 -5.96 -1.04 -15.52
CA GLY A 148 -6.18 -1.60 -16.85
C GLY A 148 -5.29 -2.80 -17.14
N VAL A 149 -5.22 -3.15 -18.42
CA VAL A 149 -4.48 -4.34 -18.88
C VAL A 149 -2.98 -4.06 -18.89
N GLN A 150 -2.21 -4.88 -18.20
CA GLN A 150 -0.75 -4.92 -18.26
C GLN A 150 -0.32 -6.13 -19.10
N PRO A 151 0.08 -5.92 -20.37
CA PRO A 151 0.50 -7.01 -21.24
C PRO A 151 1.90 -7.49 -20.83
N ASN A 152 1.99 -8.70 -20.28
CA ASN A 152 3.27 -9.36 -20.00
C ASN A 152 3.75 -10.11 -21.26
N LYS A 153 4.29 -9.37 -22.24
CA LYS A 153 4.72 -9.96 -23.50
C LYS A 153 5.78 -11.04 -23.27
N GLY A 154 5.55 -12.24 -23.80
CA GLY A 154 6.43 -13.40 -23.61
C GLY A 154 6.04 -14.31 -22.44
N ALA A 155 5.13 -13.87 -21.57
CA ALA A 155 4.54 -14.71 -20.53
C ALA A 155 3.22 -15.34 -20.99
N PRO A 156 2.80 -16.48 -20.42
CA PRO A 156 1.52 -17.12 -20.75
C PRO A 156 0.29 -16.32 -20.30
N TYR A 157 0.46 -15.34 -19.42
CA TYR A 157 -0.64 -14.51 -18.89
C TYR A 157 -0.28 -13.03 -18.86
N GLY A 158 -1.25 -12.18 -19.18
CA GLY A 158 -1.27 -10.77 -18.78
C GLY A 158 -2.00 -10.59 -17.45
N VAL A 159 -2.02 -9.36 -16.93
CA VAL A 159 -2.76 -9.02 -15.72
C VAL A 159 -3.66 -7.81 -15.93
N ILE A 160 -4.87 -7.86 -15.40
CA ILE A 160 -5.75 -6.71 -15.24
C ILE A 160 -5.61 -6.22 -13.82
N LEU A 161 -5.17 -4.97 -13.66
CA LEU A 161 -5.05 -4.29 -12.38
C LEU A 161 -6.15 -3.26 -12.22
N GLU A 162 -6.77 -3.23 -11.05
CA GLU A 162 -7.78 -2.22 -10.70
C GLU A 162 -7.71 -1.93 -9.20
N ALA A 163 -7.95 -0.68 -8.79
CA ALA A 163 -8.24 -0.41 -7.39
C ALA A 163 -9.51 -1.18 -6.98
N MET A 164 -9.57 -1.68 -5.74
CA MET A 164 -10.76 -2.36 -5.23
C MET A 164 -11.80 -1.31 -4.84
N LEU A 165 -12.55 -0.85 -5.84
CA LEU A 165 -13.56 0.18 -5.72
C LEU A 165 -14.96 -0.42 -5.89
N SER A 166 -15.93 0.18 -5.20
CA SER A 166 -17.34 -0.10 -5.40
C SER A 166 -17.81 0.45 -6.76
N PRO A 167 -19.02 0.10 -7.23
CA PRO A 167 -19.58 0.68 -8.45
C PRO A 167 -19.72 2.20 -8.42
N MET A 168 -19.72 2.81 -7.23
CA MET A 168 -19.72 4.26 -7.04
C MET A 168 -18.31 4.89 -7.12
N GLY A 169 -17.27 4.09 -7.35
CA GLY A 169 -15.87 4.54 -7.44
C GLY A 169 -15.21 4.77 -6.08
N LEU A 170 -15.81 4.31 -4.98
CA LEU A 170 -15.28 4.48 -3.63
C LEU A 170 -14.45 3.26 -3.19
N PRO A 171 -13.38 3.40 -2.40
CA PRO A 171 -12.64 2.25 -1.91
C PRO A 171 -13.52 1.29 -1.12
N CYS A 172 -13.50 0.02 -1.50
CA CYS A 172 -14.25 -1.03 -0.81
C CYS A 172 -13.68 -1.36 0.57
N GLN A 173 -12.40 -1.06 0.81
CA GLN A 173 -11.78 -1.21 2.13
C GLN A 173 -12.14 0.00 3.01
N ALA A 174 -12.50 -0.25 4.27
CA ALA A 174 -12.77 0.82 5.24
C ALA A 174 -11.56 1.74 5.46
N PRO A 175 -11.77 3.06 5.63
CA PRO A 175 -10.71 4.00 5.97
C PRO A 175 -10.08 3.69 7.34
N ALA A 176 -8.83 4.09 7.61
CA ALA A 176 -8.03 5.03 6.82
C ALA A 176 -7.11 4.40 5.78
N TRP A 177 -6.97 5.10 4.65
CA TRP A 177 -6.18 4.68 3.49
C TRP A 177 -4.78 5.31 3.45
N GLY A 178 -4.50 6.28 4.32
CA GLY A 178 -3.20 6.90 4.43
C GLY A 178 -2.96 7.51 5.79
N TYR A 179 -1.72 7.39 6.23
CA TYR A 179 -1.25 7.84 7.53
C TYR A 179 0.07 8.59 7.41
N VAL A 180 0.41 9.31 8.47
CA VAL A 180 1.76 9.80 8.76
C VAL A 180 2.19 9.23 10.10
N ALA A 181 3.48 8.96 10.26
CA ALA A 181 4.05 8.47 11.50
C ALA A 181 5.48 8.98 11.71
N ALA A 182 5.85 9.15 12.97
CA ALA A 182 7.24 9.31 13.38
C ALA A 182 7.76 8.01 14.00
N VAL A 183 9.00 7.65 13.67
CA VAL A 183 9.68 6.45 14.15
C VAL A 183 10.98 6.87 14.83
N ASP A 184 11.17 6.43 16.06
CA ASP A 184 12.44 6.54 16.76
C ASP A 184 13.44 5.52 16.19
N LEU A 185 14.54 5.99 15.61
CA LEU A 185 15.56 5.16 14.97
C LEU A 185 16.51 4.49 15.96
N THR A 186 16.52 4.90 17.23
CA THR A 186 17.32 4.26 18.26
C THR A 186 16.63 3.03 18.84
N THR A 187 15.30 3.08 18.95
CA THR A 187 14.47 1.98 19.47
C THR A 187 13.74 1.20 18.38
N HIS A 188 13.72 1.73 17.15
CA HIS A 188 12.96 1.23 16.00
C HIS A 188 11.43 1.14 16.26
N LYS A 189 10.92 1.99 17.16
CA LYS A 189 9.49 2.02 17.53
C LYS A 189 8.80 3.22 16.91
N THR A 190 7.54 3.02 16.54
CA THR A 190 6.67 4.14 16.15
C THR A 190 6.36 4.99 17.38
N ILE A 191 6.67 6.28 17.31
CA ILE A 191 6.40 7.28 18.35
C ILE A 191 4.91 7.61 18.34
N TRP A 192 4.42 7.99 17.17
CA TRP A 192 3.01 8.30 16.93
C TRP A 192 2.63 7.96 15.49
N MET A 193 1.33 7.78 15.25
CA MET A 193 0.76 7.55 13.93
C MET A 193 -0.61 8.20 13.83
N HIS A 194 -0.84 8.99 12.78
CA HIS A 194 -2.06 9.78 12.57
C HIS A 194 -2.61 9.60 11.16
N LYS A 195 -3.94 9.71 11.03
CA LYS A 195 -4.59 9.74 9.71
C LYS A 195 -4.11 10.96 8.93
N ASN A 196 -3.69 10.75 7.68
CA ASN A 196 -3.16 11.81 6.85
C ASN A 196 -4.25 12.45 5.99
N GLY A 197 -4.57 13.72 6.21
CA GLY A 197 -5.47 14.49 5.35
C GLY A 197 -6.95 14.08 5.35
N THR A 198 -7.69 14.72 4.44
CA THR A 198 -9.15 14.73 4.38
C THR A 198 -9.66 14.37 2.99
N VAL A 199 -10.95 14.09 2.88
CA VAL A 199 -11.64 13.82 1.61
C VAL A 199 -12.35 15.05 1.04
N ARG A 200 -12.01 16.26 1.51
CA ARG A 200 -12.71 17.51 1.15
C ARG A 200 -12.88 17.67 -0.35
N ASP A 201 -11.81 17.50 -1.12
CA ASP A 201 -11.78 17.76 -2.56
C ASP A 201 -12.10 16.51 -3.41
N SER A 202 -12.43 15.39 -2.77
CA SER A 202 -12.78 14.12 -3.44
C SER A 202 -14.18 13.63 -3.08
N SER A 203 -14.91 14.36 -2.23
CA SER A 203 -16.27 14.06 -1.80
C SER A 203 -17.29 14.90 -2.59
N PRO A 204 -18.49 14.37 -2.93
CA PRO A 204 -19.55 15.15 -3.58
C PRO A 204 -19.95 16.41 -2.79
N VAL A 205 -19.82 16.35 -1.46
CA VAL A 205 -19.98 17.51 -0.57
C VAL A 205 -18.63 17.83 0.06
N PRO A 206 -18.13 19.07 -0.04
CA PRO A 206 -16.77 19.44 0.36
C PRO A 206 -16.61 19.57 1.88
N VAL A 207 -16.81 18.46 2.60
CA VAL A 207 -16.63 18.36 4.05
C VAL A 207 -15.24 17.82 4.35
N PRO A 208 -14.43 18.49 5.19
CA PRO A 208 -13.06 18.08 5.51
C PRO A 208 -13.03 16.93 6.54
N LEU A 209 -13.61 15.79 6.20
CA LEU A 209 -13.57 14.59 7.05
C LEU A 209 -12.19 13.96 7.00
N THR A 210 -11.55 13.82 8.17
CA THR A 210 -10.24 13.16 8.32
C THR A 210 -10.38 11.64 8.17
N MET A 211 -10.51 11.18 6.93
CA MET A 211 -10.62 9.76 6.60
C MET A 211 -9.25 9.11 6.38
N GLY A 212 -8.16 9.88 6.31
CA GLY A 212 -6.84 9.36 6.01
C GLY A 212 -6.74 8.97 4.53
N VAL A 213 -6.16 9.85 3.74
CA VAL A 213 -5.97 9.73 2.30
C VAL A 213 -4.52 9.37 1.97
N PRO A 214 -4.28 8.56 0.91
CA PRO A 214 -2.93 8.25 0.48
C PRO A 214 -2.19 9.51 0.04
N SER A 215 -0.87 9.45 0.09
CA SER A 215 0.01 10.51 -0.42
C SER A 215 1.06 9.93 -1.34
N LEU A 216 1.33 10.61 -2.46
CA LEU A 216 2.41 10.27 -3.38
C LEU A 216 3.57 11.28 -3.31
N GLY A 217 3.40 12.38 -2.58
CA GLY A 217 4.43 13.38 -2.38
C GLY A 217 5.57 12.87 -1.51
N GLY A 218 6.77 13.39 -1.75
CA GLY A 218 7.92 13.16 -0.88
C GLY A 218 7.76 13.85 0.47
N THR A 219 8.37 13.26 1.50
CA THR A 219 8.49 13.91 2.82
C THR A 219 9.83 14.62 2.93
N PHE A 220 9.89 15.70 3.71
CA PHE A 220 11.16 16.31 4.11
C PHE A 220 11.08 16.78 5.56
N THR A 221 12.19 16.64 6.29
CA THR A 221 12.28 16.98 7.72
C THR A 221 13.33 18.05 7.93
N THR A 222 13.02 19.03 8.77
CA THR A 222 13.88 20.20 9.03
C THR A 222 14.58 20.10 10.39
N ALA A 223 15.70 20.81 10.55
CA ALA A 223 16.42 20.88 11.83
C ALA A 223 15.58 21.46 12.99
N GLY A 224 14.48 22.17 12.68
CA GLY A 224 13.51 22.67 13.66
C GLY A 224 12.66 21.59 14.33
N GLY A 225 12.72 20.33 13.87
CA GLY A 225 11.85 19.26 14.37
C GLY A 225 10.47 19.26 13.72
N VAL A 226 10.37 19.78 12.49
CA VAL A 226 9.14 19.82 11.72
C VAL A 226 9.33 19.07 10.41
N SER A 227 8.44 18.13 10.14
CA SER A 227 8.35 17.38 8.89
C SER A 227 7.20 17.86 8.03
N PHE A 228 7.39 17.85 6.73
CA PHE A 228 6.41 18.29 5.76
C PHE A 228 6.01 17.15 4.82
N LEU A 229 4.74 17.15 4.42
CA LEU A 229 4.18 16.24 3.43
C LEU A 229 3.18 16.98 2.54
N SER A 230 3.24 16.68 1.24
CA SER A 230 2.30 17.16 0.22
C SER A 230 1.82 15.99 -0.65
N GLY A 231 1.12 16.28 -1.76
CA GLY A 231 0.67 15.24 -2.70
C GLY A 231 -0.41 14.34 -2.11
N THR A 232 -1.26 14.91 -1.25
CA THR A 232 -2.49 14.30 -0.72
C THR A 232 -3.69 14.68 -1.57
N LEU A 233 -4.78 13.91 -1.49
CA LEU A 233 -5.98 14.14 -2.30
C LEU A 233 -6.59 15.52 -2.09
N ASP A 234 -6.44 16.11 -0.90
CA ASP A 234 -6.98 17.42 -0.55
C ASP A 234 -6.01 18.59 -0.73
N GLN A 235 -4.97 18.41 -1.56
CA GLN A 235 -4.13 19.48 -2.10
C GLN A 235 -3.42 20.37 -1.05
N TYR A 236 -3.33 19.92 0.21
CA TYR A 236 -2.63 20.67 1.26
C TYR A 236 -1.14 20.31 1.33
N LEU A 237 -0.33 21.32 1.66
CA LEU A 237 0.97 21.14 2.29
C LEU A 237 0.76 21.11 3.81
N ARG A 238 1.20 20.03 4.46
CA ARG A 238 1.08 19.86 5.90
C ARG A 238 2.44 19.89 6.57
N ALA A 239 2.46 20.41 7.79
CA ALA A 239 3.61 20.41 8.69
C ALA A 239 3.25 19.61 9.95
N TYR A 240 4.18 18.79 10.42
CA TYR A 240 4.02 17.89 11.55
C TYR A 240 5.19 18.06 12.51
N ASP A 241 4.90 18.16 13.81
CA ASP A 241 5.93 18.00 14.83
C ASP A 241 6.38 16.54 14.84
N VAL A 242 7.70 16.31 14.91
CA VAL A 242 8.26 14.95 14.87
C VAL A 242 8.21 14.22 16.22
N LYS A 243 7.85 14.90 17.31
CA LYS A 243 7.77 14.33 18.67
C LYS A 243 6.34 14.03 19.11
#